data_AF-C6IX59-F1
#
_entry.id   AF-C6IX59-F1
#
_cell.length_a   1.000
_cell.length_b   1.000
_cell.length_c   1.000
_cell.angle_alpha   90.00
_cell.angle_beta   90.00
_cell.angle_gamma   90.00
#
_symmetry.space_group_name_H-M   'P 1'
#
loop_
_entity.id
_entity.type
_entity.pdbx_description
1 polymer ?
#
loop_
_entity_poly.entity_id
_entity_poly.type
_entity_poly.pdbx_seq_one_letter_code
_entity_poly.pdbx_strand_id
1 'polypeptide(L)' 'MVTIKDIARVAGVSHTTVSRALNGNPLIKKETREWIEKIAAELNYIPNYSAKSLVMKRSYTIVLFRETKSPKIVNL' A
#
# COMPACT_ATOMS: atom_id res chain seq x y z
N MET A 1 -2.63 0.96 -14.52
CA MET A 1 -2.53 1.11 -13.05
C MET A 1 -1.50 2.18 -12.76
N VAL A 2 -1.85 3.19 -11.96
CA VAL A 2 -0.92 4.28 -11.62
C VAL A 2 0.11 3.79 -10.61
N THR A 3 1.37 4.16 -10.81
CA THR A 3 2.48 3.77 -9.93
C THR A 3 3.08 4.99 -9.22
N ILE A 4 3.90 4.75 -8.18
CA ILE A 4 4.71 5.80 -7.53
C ILE A 4 5.58 6.58 -8.54
N LYS A 5 6.05 5.92 -9.61
CA LYS A 5 6.84 6.57 -10.66
C LYS A 5 6.02 7.56 -11.48
N ASP A 6 4.73 7.30 -11.66
CA ASP A 6 3.84 8.20 -12.38
C ASP A 6 3.51 9.44 -11.55
N ILE A 7 3.22 9.25 -10.26
CA ILE A 7 3.05 10.35 -9.31
C ILE A 7 4.32 11.20 -9.25
N ALA A 8 5.49 10.58 -9.17
CA ALA A 8 6.78 11.27 -9.14
C ALA A 8 6.99 12.16 -10.37
N ARG A 9 6.60 11.67 -11.56
CA ARG A 9 6.67 12.41 -12.82
C ARG A 9 5.76 13.64 -12.81
N VAL A 10 4.52 13.50 -12.34
CA VAL A 10 3.55 14.59 -12.26
C VAL A 10 3.93 15.61 -11.19
N ALA A 11 4.40 15.13 -10.03
CA ALA A 11 4.79 15.97 -8.90
C ALA A 11 6.16 16.66 -9.07
N GLY A 12 6.96 16.26 -10.08
CA GLY A 12 8.29 16.83 -10.33
C GLY A 12 9.33 16.47 -9.26
N VAL A 13 9.19 15.31 -8.58
CA VAL A 13 10.08 14.86 -7.50
C VAL A 13 10.57 13.43 -7.72
N SER A 14 11.54 12.99 -6.91
CA SER A 14 11.99 11.59 -6.96
C SER A 14 10.91 10.61 -6.49
N HIS A 15 10.92 9.39 -7.02
CA HIS A 15 10.05 8.31 -6.54
C HIS A 15 10.27 7.99 -5.05
N THR A 16 11.48 8.19 -4.53
CA THR A 16 11.81 8.08 -3.11
C THR A 16 11.10 9.14 -2.27
N THR A 17 11.01 10.38 -2.79
CA THR A 17 10.27 11.48 -2.14
C THR A 17 8.78 11.14 -2.05
N VAL A 18 8.19 10.66 -3.14
CA VAL A 18 6.78 10.20 -3.15
C VAL A 18 6.57 9.06 -2.16
N SER A 19 7.43 8.05 -2.17
CA SER A 19 7.34 6.93 -1.21
C SER A 19 7.41 7.41 0.24
N ARG A 20 8.34 8.32 0.56
CA ARG A 20 8.48 8.89 1.91
C ARG A 20 7.27 9.73 2.30
N ALA A 21 6.74 10.53 1.37
CA ALA A 21 5.55 11.36 1.60
C ALA A 21 4.34 10.50 1.95
N LEU A 22 4.02 9.52 1.09
CA LEU A 22 2.88 8.62 1.25
C LEU A 22 3.01 7.65 2.43
N ASN A 23 4.23 7.42 2.93
CA ASN A 23 4.47 6.66 4.16
C ASN A 23 4.59 7.55 5.41
N GLY A 24 4.29 8.85 5.32
CA GLY A 24 4.26 9.75 6.47
C GLY A 24 5.64 10.06 7.08
N ASN A 25 6.73 9.94 6.31
CA ASN A 25 8.07 10.19 6.82
C ASN A 25 8.20 11.66 7.33
N PRO A 26 8.73 11.88 8.55
CA PRO A 26 8.79 13.22 9.16
C PRO A 26 9.77 14.16 8.46
N LEU A 27 10.71 13.63 7.66
CA LEU A 27 11.67 14.45 6.89
C LEU A 27 11.05 15.12 5.66
N ILE A 28 9.80 14.77 5.32
CA ILE A 28 9.06 15.43 4.23
C ILE A 28 8.30 16.60 4.82
N LYS A 29 8.52 17.79 4.25
CA LYS A 29 7.77 19.00 4.57
C LYS A 29 6.27 18.74 4.41
N LYS A 30 5.47 19.26 5.35
CA LYS A 30 4.01 19.08 5.36
C LYS A 30 3.37 19.47 4.03
N GLU A 31 3.74 20.64 3.50
CA GLU A 31 3.27 21.14 2.21
C GLU A 31 3.56 20.16 1.05
N THR A 32 4.79 19.63 0.98
CA THR A 32 5.16 18.64 -0.05
C THR A 32 4.38 17.34 0.09
N ARG A 33 4.09 16.91 1.33
CA ARG A 33 3.28 15.72 1.60
C ARG A 33 1.85 15.91 1.10
N GLU A 34 1.22 17.02 1.48
CA GLU A 34 -0.15 17.36 1.10
C GLU A 34 -0.30 17.47 -0.43
N TRP A 35 0.68 18.08 -1.09
CA TRP A 35 0.72 18.16 -2.56
C TRP A 35 0.77 16.78 -3.22
N ILE A 36 1.65 15.90 -2.74
CA ILE A 36 1.79 14.53 -3.27
C ILE A 36 0.53 13.70 -3.00
N GLU A 37 -0.08 13.84 -1.83
CA GLU A 37 -1.34 13.16 -1.47
C GLU A 37 -2.48 13.60 -2.39
N LYS A 38 -2.56 14.89 -2.72
CA LYS A 38 -3.53 15.41 -3.68
C LYS A 38 -3.36 14.79 -5.07
N ILE A 39 -2.15 14.78 -5.61
CA ILE A 39 -1.86 14.16 -6.91
C ILE A 39 -2.19 12.66 -6.89
N ALA A 40 -1.83 11.95 -5.81
CA ALA A 40 -2.11 10.53 -5.68
C ALA A 40 -3.63 10.25 -5.70
N ALA A 41 -4.42 11.10 -5.05
CA ALA A 41 -5.89 11.02 -5.07
C ALA A 41 -6.46 11.30 -6.46
N GLU A 42 -6.01 12.37 -7.13
CA GLU A 42 -6.44 12.73 -8.49
C GLU A 42 -6.16 11.63 -9.52
N LEU A 43 -5.02 10.94 -9.36
CA LEU A 43 -4.62 9.83 -10.22
C LEU A 43 -5.22 8.48 -9.82
N ASN A 44 -6.08 8.44 -8.78
CA ASN A 44 -6.64 7.19 -8.23
C ASN A 44 -5.54 6.15 -7.91
N TYR A 45 -4.44 6.61 -7.31
CA TYR A 45 -3.37 5.71 -6.90
C TYR A 45 -3.81 4.82 -5.73
N ILE A 46 -3.65 3.51 -5.91
CA ILE A 46 -3.90 2.49 -4.89
C ILE A 46 -2.57 1.81 -4.54
N PRO A 47 -2.13 1.87 -3.27
CA PRO A 47 -0.91 1.19 -2.85
C PRO A 47 -0.99 -0.32 -3.05
N ASN A 48 0.07 -0.92 -3.61
CA ASN A 48 0.20 -2.36 -3.62
C ASN A 48 0.67 -2.86 -2.24
N TYR A 49 -0.26 -3.38 -1.44
CA TYR A 49 0.02 -3.88 -0.09
C TYR A 49 0.95 -5.10 -0.07
N SER A 50 0.95 -5.94 -1.11
CA SER A 50 1.88 -7.09 -1.22
C SER A 50 3.31 -6.60 -1.41
N ALA A 51 3.52 -5.61 -2.29
CA ALA A 51 4.83 -4.99 -2.47
C ALA A 51 5.27 -4.24 -1.21
N LYS A 52 4.35 -3.49 -0.57
CA LYS A 52 4.63 -2.76 0.67
C LYS A 52 5.03 -3.71 1.80
N SER A 53 4.30 -4.81 1.99
CA SER A 53 4.58 -5.79 3.04
C SER A 53 5.91 -6.51 2.83
N LEU A 54 6.27 -6.80 1.58
CA LEU A 54 7.57 -7.39 1.23
C LEU A 54 8.72 -6.44 1.60
N VAL A 55 8.65 -5.17 1.20
CA VAL A 55 9.67 -4.16 1.54
C VAL A 55 9.76 -3.94 3.05
N MET A 56 8.61 -3.89 3.74
CA MET A 56 8.54 -3.71 5.19
C MET A 56 8.88 -4.98 5.99
N LYS A 57 9.07 -6.13 5.31
CA LYS A 57 9.20 -7.47 5.92
C LYS A 57 8.09 -7.76 6.94
N ARG A 58 6.88 -7.24 6.71
CA ARG A 58 5.74 -7.33 7.62
C ARG A 58 4.43 -7.28 6.84
N SER A 59 3.63 -8.36 6.94
CA SER A 59 2.36 -8.49 6.22
C SER A 59 1.20 -7.71 6.85
N TYR A 60 1.25 -7.44 8.16
CA TYR A 60 0.10 -6.95 8.94
C TYR A 60 -1.16 -7.83 8.79
N THR A 61 -1.00 -9.09 8.37
CA THR A 61 -2.09 -10.05 8.19
C THR A 61 -2.26 -10.87 9.45
N ILE A 62 -3.48 -10.91 10.00
CA ILE A 62 -3.87 -11.85 11.05
C ILE A 62 -4.62 -12.99 10.36
N VAL A 63 -4.11 -14.21 10.52
CA VAL A 63 -4.77 -15.41 9.98
C VAL A 63 -5.52 -16.09 11.11
N LEU A 64 -6.83 -16.27 10.93
CA LEU A 64 -7.65 -17.10 11.81
C LEU A 64 -7.71 -18.51 11.22
N PHE A 65 -7.15 -19.48 11.94
CA PHE A 65 -7.33 -20.88 11.62
C PHE A 65 -8.36 -21.48 12.58
N ARG A 66 -9.41 -22.10 12.03
CA ARG A 66 -10.42 -22.84 12.80
C ARG A 66 -10.56 -24.22 12.20
N GLU A 67 -10.45 -25.24 13.05
CA GLU A 67 -10.80 -26.60 12.68
C GLU A 67 -12.30 -26.68 12.36
N THR A 68 -12.62 -27.09 11.14
CA THR A 68 -14.00 -27.32 10.71
C THR A 68 -14.19 -28.82 10.58
N LYS A 69 -15.04 -29.42 11.42
CA LYS A 69 -15.40 -30.84 11.28
C LYS A 69 -16.13 -31.03 9.94
N SER A 70 -15.54 -31.77 9.02
CA SER A 70 -16.21 -32.16 7.77
C SER A 70 -17.44 -33.00 8.09
N PRO A 71 -18.61 -32.75 7.46
CA PRO A 71 -19.76 -33.62 7.59
C PRO A 71 -19.35 -35.02 7.13
N LYS A 72 -19.51 -36.03 7.99
CA LYS A 72 -19.32 -37.43 7.61
C LYS A 72 -20.32 -37.73 6.50
N ILE A 73 -19.84 -37.96 5.28
CA ILE A 73 -20.66 -38.59 4.24
C ILE A 73 -20.85 -40.03 4.71
N VAL A 74 -21.95 -40.29 5.39
CA VAL A 74 -22.42 -41.65 5.66
C VAL A 74 -22.98 -42.14 4.34
N ASN A 75 -22.26 -43.04 3.67
CA ASN A 75 -22.83 -43.82 2.58
C ASN A 75 -23.83 -44.81 3.20
N LEU A 76 -25.09 -44.74 2.74
CA LEU A 76 -26.13 -45.74 2.94
C LEU A 76 -25.87 -46.95 2.04
#